data_AF-A0A345ZD78-F1
#
_entry.id   AF-A0A345ZD78-F1
#
_cell.length_a   1.000
_cell.length_b   1.000
_cell.length_c   1.000
_cell.angle_alpha   90.00
_cell.angle_beta   90.00
_cell.angle_gamma   90.00
#
_symmetry.space_group_name_H-M   'P 1'
#
loop_
_entity.id
_entity.type
_entity.pdbx_description
1 polymer ?
#
loop_
_entity_poly.entity_id
_entity_poly.type
_entity_poly.pdbx_seq_one_letter_code
_entity_poly.pdbx_strand_id
1 'polypeptide(L)'
;MDLKQVAKDTAKVLASYLTYQSVRIVIAQLSETNPPLAIWLNEFSTKGKIQDGELYIRELLLENQDLGFRIMTVREYLAHDVTEFLPEMVRT
;
A
#
# COMPACT_ATOMS: atom_id res chain seq x y z
N MET A 1 27.08 -5.88 12.84
CA MET A 1 25.71 -5.81 12.29
C MET A 1 25.14 -4.44 12.61
N ASP A 2 24.81 -3.64 11.59
CA ASP A 2 24.17 -2.35 11.80
C ASP A 2 22.66 -2.55 11.94
N LEU A 3 22.21 -2.73 13.19
CA LEU A 3 20.79 -2.91 13.52
C LEU A 3 19.92 -1.75 13.02
N LYS A 4 20.47 -0.53 12.97
CA LYS A 4 19.75 0.65 12.49
C LYS A 4 19.52 0.57 10.99
N GLN A 5 20.51 0.09 10.23
CA GLN A 5 20.36 -0.10 8.80
C GLN A 5 19.33 -1.20 8.48
N VAL A 6 19.39 -2.33 9.19
CA VAL A 6 18.39 -3.41 9.03
C VAL A 6 16.98 -2.88 9.33
N ALA A 7 16.78 -2.14 10.42
CA ALA A 7 15.48 -1.56 10.75
C ALA A 7 14.95 -0.59 9.68
N LYS A 8 15.83 0.23 9.08
CA LYS A 8 15.46 1.13 7.97
C LYS A 8 15.00 0.36 6.74
N ASP A 9 15.71 -0.70 6.37
CA ASP A 9 15.37 -1.49 5.19
C ASP A 9 14.09 -2.30 5.42
N THR A 10 13.88 -2.83 6.64
CA THR A 10 12.60 -3.43 7.05
C THR A 10 11.45 -2.43 6.96
N ALA A 11 11.65 -1.20 7.43
CA ALA A 11 10.62 -0.16 7.37
C ALA A 11 10.21 0.17 5.92
N LYS A 12 11.15 0.20 4.97
CA LYS A 12 10.85 0.40 3.54
C LYS A 12 9.99 -0.74 2.98
N VAL A 13 10.35 -1.99 3.29
CA VAL A 13 9.58 -3.16 2.85
C VAL A 13 8.17 -3.11 3.42
N LEU A 14 8.04 -2.80 4.71
CA LEU A 14 6.74 -2.66 5.36
C LEU A 14 5.91 -1.54 4.72
N ALA A 15 6.51 -0.38 4.43
CA ALA A 15 5.83 0.71 3.76
C ALA A 15 5.25 0.30 2.39
N SER A 16 6.04 -0.39 1.55
CA SER A 16 5.55 -0.93 0.27
C SER A 16 4.43 -1.97 0.47
N TYR A 17 4.55 -2.83 1.47
CA TYR A 17 3.53 -3.83 1.77
C TYR A 17 2.22 -3.19 2.25
N LEU A 18 2.29 -2.12 3.04
CA LEU A 18 1.10 -1.35 3.44
C LEU A 18 0.46 -0.64 2.25
N THR A 19 1.24 -0.16 1.27
CA THR A 19 0.69 0.33 -0.01
C THR A 19 -0.10 -0.78 -0.73
N TYR A 20 0.46 -1.98 -0.83
CA TYR A 20 -0.24 -3.13 -1.41
C TYR A 20 -1.58 -3.43 -0.71
N GLN A 21 -1.57 -3.48 0.63
CA GLN A 21 -2.78 -3.72 1.40
C GLN A 21 -3.82 -2.61 1.19
N SER A 22 -3.36 -1.36 1.12
CA SER A 22 -4.23 -0.21 0.84
C SER A 22 -4.92 -0.33 -0.53
N VAL A 23 -4.18 -0.73 -1.57
CA VAL A 23 -4.74 -1.01 -2.90
C VAL A 23 -5.83 -2.07 -2.82
N ARG A 24 -5.59 -3.19 -2.12
CA ARG A 24 -6.58 -4.26 -1.98
C ARG A 24 -7.86 -3.79 -1.29
N ILE A 25 -7.73 -2.99 -0.22
CA ILE A 25 -8.88 -2.42 0.50
C ILE A 25 -9.67 -1.49 -0.43
N VAL A 26 -8.99 -0.61 -1.17
CA VAL A 26 -9.65 0.32 -2.09
C VAL A 26 -10.34 -0.44 -3.24
N ILE A 27 -9.73 -1.49 -3.79
CA ILE A 27 -10.37 -2.36 -4.79
C ILE A 27 -11.63 -3.00 -4.22
N ALA A 28 -11.59 -3.53 -2.99
CA ALA A 28 -12.76 -4.14 -2.35
C ALA A 28 -13.91 -3.11 -2.19
N GLN A 29 -13.61 -1.92 -1.65
CA GLN A 29 -14.59 -0.84 -1.53
C GLN A 29 -15.16 -0.40 -2.88
N LEU A 30 -14.32 -0.35 -3.92
CA LEU A 30 -14.75 -0.01 -5.27
C LEU A 30 -15.59 -1.12 -5.90
N SER A 31 -15.33 -2.39 -5.58
CA SER A 31 -16.12 -3.49 -6.15
C SER A 31 -17.61 -3.40 -5.74
N GLU A 32 -17.90 -2.77 -4.61
CA GLU A 32 -19.26 -2.52 -4.12
C GLU A 32 -19.86 -1.22 -4.66
N THR A 33 -19.04 -0.21 -4.94
CA THR A 33 -19.51 1.17 -5.22
C THR A 33 -19.30 1.63 -6.67
N ASN A 34 -18.28 1.11 -7.34
CA ASN A 34 -17.91 1.40 -8.71
C ASN A 34 -17.11 0.22 -9.32
N PRO A 35 -17.78 -0.89 -9.69
CA PRO A 35 -17.11 -2.11 -10.17
C PRO A 35 -16.17 -1.90 -11.37
N PRO A 36 -16.48 -1.06 -12.39
CA PRO A 36 -15.55 -0.79 -13.48
C PRO A 36 -14.23 -0.18 -13.01
N LEU A 37 -14.27 0.75 -12.05
CA LEU A 37 -13.06 1.35 -11.50
C LEU A 37 -12.25 0.36 -10.64
N ALA A 38 -12.93 -0.57 -9.96
CA ALA A 38 -12.27 -1.66 -9.24
C ALA A 38 -11.46 -2.57 -10.18
N ILE A 39 -12.05 -2.93 -11.33
CA ILE A 39 -11.39 -3.73 -12.36
C ILE A 39 -10.19 -2.96 -12.92
N TRP A 40 -10.36 -1.69 -13.30
CA TRP A 40 -9.27 -0.86 -13.80
C TRP A 40 -8.11 -0.76 -12.80
N LEU A 41 -8.40 -0.52 -11.52
CA LEU A 41 -7.36 -0.43 -10.48
C LEU A 41 -6.65 -1.77 -10.27
N ASN A 42 -7.38 -2.89 -10.36
CA ASN A 42 -6.79 -4.23 -10.31
C ASN A 42 -5.85 -4.49 -11.50
N GLU A 43 -6.27 -4.14 -12.71
CA GLU A 43 -5.47 -4.26 -13.93
C GLU A 43 -4.23 -3.37 -13.92
N PHE A 44 -4.35 -2.13 -13.44
CA PHE A 44 -3.21 -1.24 -13.20
C PHE A 44 -2.19 -1.87 -12.24
N SER A 45 -2.67 -2.62 -11.25
CA SER A 45 -1.88 -3.20 -10.16
C SER A 45 -1.24 -4.56 -10.46
N THR A 46 -1.69 -5.29 -11.48
CA THR A 46 -1.27 -6.70 -11.75
C THR A 46 0.10 -6.84 -12.41
N LYS A 47 0.79 -5.75 -12.78
CA LYS A 47 2.07 -5.77 -13.53
C LYS A 47 3.36 -5.64 -12.69
N GLY A 48 3.45 -6.27 -11.51
CA GLY A 48 4.67 -6.24 -10.69
C GLY A 48 5.06 -4.85 -10.14
N LYS A 49 4.27 -3.80 -10.44
CA LYS A 49 4.51 -2.40 -10.07
C LYS A 49 4.51 -2.14 -8.57
N ILE A 50 3.87 -3.00 -7.79
CA ILE A 50 3.66 -2.80 -6.35
C ILE A 50 4.90 -3.14 -5.50
N GLN A 51 5.98 -3.68 -6.08
CA GLN A 51 7.21 -3.96 -5.31
C GLN A 51 7.80 -2.69 -4.68
N ASP A 52 7.72 -1.56 -5.39
CA ASP A 52 8.04 -0.24 -4.87
C ASP A 52 6.74 0.56 -4.70
N GLY A 53 6.26 0.66 -3.47
CA GLY A 53 5.01 1.37 -3.16
C GLY A 53 5.06 2.86 -3.49
N GLU A 54 6.23 3.51 -3.42
CA GLU A 54 6.37 4.93 -3.74
C GLU A 54 6.36 5.16 -5.25
N LEU A 55 7.04 4.31 -6.02
CA LEU A 55 6.94 4.35 -7.47
C LEU A 55 5.51 4.08 -7.94
N TYR A 56 4.86 3.07 -7.38
CA TYR A 56 3.47 2.74 -7.68
C TYR A 56 2.52 3.93 -7.46
N ILE A 57 2.60 4.60 -6.31
CA ILE A 57 1.75 5.77 -6.01
C ILE A 57 2.02 6.91 -7.00
N ARG A 58 3.29 7.17 -7.35
CA ARG A 58 3.64 8.20 -8.33
C ARG A 58 3.06 7.92 -9.70
N GLU A 59 3.19 6.69 -10.19
CA GLU A 59 2.59 6.30 -11.47
C GLU A 59 1.06 6.39 -11.43
N LEU A 60 0.45 5.98 -10.32
CA LEU A 60 -0.99 6.06 -10.15
C LEU A 60 -1.48 7.51 -10.12
N LEU A 61 -0.76 8.42 -9.46
CA LEU A 61 -1.12 9.85 -9.43
C LEU A 61 -1.09 10.49 -10.82
N LEU A 62 -0.28 9.99 -11.75
CA LEU A 62 -0.24 10.47 -13.14
C LEU A 62 -1.45 10.00 -13.96
N GLU A 63 -1.94 8.79 -13.69
CA GLU A 63 -3.05 8.16 -14.44
C GLU A 63 -4.42 8.46 -13.82
N ASN A 64 -4.48 8.49 -12.50
CA ASN A 64 -5.69 8.73 -11.71
C ASN A 64 -5.34 9.32 -10.33
N GLN A 65 -5.34 10.64 -10.25
CA GLN A 65 -4.95 11.39 -9.05
C GLN A 65 -5.82 11.06 -7.82
N ASP A 66 -7.14 10.92 -8.00
CA ASP A 66 -8.08 10.63 -6.90
C ASP A 66 -7.80 9.27 -6.26
N LEU A 67 -7.54 8.23 -7.08
CA LEU A 67 -7.17 6.91 -6.56
C LEU A 67 -5.81 6.94 -5.86
N GLY A 68 -4.85 7.71 -6.39
CA GLY A 68 -3.56 7.92 -5.76
C GLY A 68 -3.70 8.48 -4.35
N PHE A 69 -4.45 9.58 -4.18
CA PHE A 69 -4.70 10.17 -2.87
C PHE A 69 -5.47 9.23 -1.94
N ARG A 70 -6.50 8.55 -2.43
CA ARG A 70 -7.27 7.59 -1.63
C ARG A 70 -6.38 6.47 -1.08
N ILE A 71 -5.47 5.94 -1.88
CA ILE A 71 -4.51 4.92 -1.44
C ILE A 71 -3.53 5.47 -0.41
N MET A 72 -3.05 6.70 -0.57
CA MET A 72 -2.18 7.34 0.43
C MET A 72 -2.88 7.50 1.79
N THR A 73 -4.15 7.94 1.80
CA THR A 73 -4.93 8.07 3.03
C THR A 73 -5.17 6.73 3.72
N VAL A 74 -5.54 5.69 2.96
CA VAL A 74 -5.72 4.34 3.52
C VAL A 74 -4.38 3.80 4.06
N ARG A 75 -3.27 4.05 3.36
CA ARG A 75 -1.93 3.62 3.80
C ARG A 75 -1.52 4.29 5.09
N GLU A 76 -1.77 5.59 5.24
CA GLU A 76 -1.50 6.33 6.48
C GLU A 76 -2.27 5.75 7.66
N TYR A 77 -3.57 5.50 7.47
CA TYR A 77 -4.42 4.85 8.46
C TYR A 77 -3.89 3.46 8.85
N LEU A 78 -3.55 2.62 7.87
CA LEU A 78 -2.96 1.30 8.15
C LEU A 78 -1.61 1.41 8.85
N ALA A 79 -0.75 2.35 8.45
CA ALA A 79 0.57 2.51 9.06
C ALA A 79 0.45 2.92 10.53
N HIS A 80 -0.49 3.79 10.87
CA HIS A 80 -0.76 4.18 12.24
C HIS A 80 -1.24 2.98 13.08
N ASP A 81 -2.31 2.30 12.63
CA ASP A 81 -2.96 1.29 13.47
C ASP A 81 -2.23 -0.06 13.45
N VAL A 82 -1.73 -0.51 12.29
CA VAL A 82 -1.11 -1.84 12.17
C VAL A 82 0.23 -1.90 12.91
N THR A 83 1.01 -0.82 12.90
CA THR A 83 2.37 -0.85 13.47
C THR A 83 2.39 -0.99 14.99
N GLU A 84 1.31 -0.66 15.68
CA GLU A 84 1.14 -0.91 17.12
C GLU A 84 1.18 -2.41 17.46
N PHE A 85 0.70 -3.27 16.55
CA PHE A 85 0.62 -4.73 16.78
C PHE A 85 1.89 -5.48 16.36
N LEU A 86 2.68 -4.93 15.43
CA LEU A 86 3.80 -5.66 14.80
C LEU A 86 4.91 -6.10 15.77
N PRO A 87 5.34 -5.32 16.79
CA PRO A 87 6.44 -5.74 17.66
C PRO A 87 6.14 -7.02 18.43
N GLU A 88 4.90 -7.20 18.89
CA GLU A 88 4.47 -8.42 19.57
C GLU A 88 4.37 -9.58 18.57
N MET A 89 3.64 -9.38 17.46
CA MET A 89 3.40 -10.42 16.46
C MET A 89 4.68 -10.96 15.79
N VAL A 90 5.74 -10.14 15.67
CA VAL A 90 7.01 -10.56 15.06
C VAL A 90 7.91 -11.34 16.04
N ARG A 91 7.69 -11.20 17.35
CA ARG A 91 8.48 -11.89 18.37
C ARG A 91 7.96 -13.29 18.71
N THR A 92 6.72 -13.58 18.37
CA THR A 92 6.04 -14.87 18.58
C THR A 92 6.15 -15.77 17.37
#